data_AF-A0A2J7R3F6-F1
#
_entry.id   AF-A0A2J7R3F6-F1
#
_cell.length_a   1.000
_cell.length_b   1.000
_cell.length_c   1.000
_cell.angle_alpha   90.00
_cell.angle_beta   90.00
_cell.angle_gamma   90.00
#
_symmetry.space_group_name_H-M   'P 1'
#
loop_
_entity.id
_entity.type
_entity.pdbx_description
1 polymer ?
#
loop_
_entity_poly.entity_id
_entity_poly.type
_entity_poly.pdbx_seq_one_letter_code
_entity_poly.pdbx_strand_id
1 'polypeptide(L)'
;MADLREQRVCIKFCFKLGKTAAETHQMLKQAFGENSLGQTQTYNWYKRFKNGQTLTDDDDRLGWLSTGTTPQNVARVRDLILQDRRLTIQDLCNTLGISYGTCQRILSEELNMRRIAAKFVPRLLQNEQKQHRLEEFLAKNKMTVVPHPPYSPDLRNTYVCGTFRMDRGAPKELKDDVKILKKGKSAFSRNGQVLIQVWRDKRDVKLISTLHTAKIVESAKKNRKGERICRPEVIGDYNKYKRGVDRADQLLHYYPCSRKTVKWTKKLVFFLLQMAALNSFTQQTKNTRENTNSKILYWTV
;
A
#
# COMPACT_ATOMS: atom_id res chain seq x y z
N MET A 1 -6.68 -42.14 25.23
CA MET A 1 -5.63 -42.94 24.56
C MET A 1 -4.35 -42.68 25.34
N ALA A 2 -3.73 -43.70 25.93
CA ALA A 2 -2.44 -43.51 26.60
C ALA A 2 -1.44 -42.97 25.58
N ASP A 3 -0.75 -41.87 25.92
CA ASP A 3 0.18 -41.26 24.99
C ASP A 3 1.34 -42.24 24.74
N LEU A 4 1.63 -42.58 23.48
CA LEU A 4 2.69 -43.54 23.13
C LEU A 4 4.04 -43.12 23.71
N ARG A 5 4.21 -41.82 23.95
CA ARG A 5 5.36 -41.21 24.62
C ARG A 5 5.49 -41.66 26.08
N GLU A 6 4.40 -41.74 26.83
CA GLU A 6 4.39 -42.17 28.24
C GLU A 6 4.88 -43.61 28.38
N GLN A 7 4.40 -44.51 27.51
CA GLN A 7 4.83 -45.91 27.53
C GLN A 7 6.32 -46.07 27.20
N ARG A 8 6.88 -45.22 26.31
CA ARG A 8 8.33 -45.21 26.02
C ARG A 8 9.17 -44.73 27.20
N VAL A 9 8.66 -43.76 27.97
CA VAL A 9 9.28 -43.33 29.24
C VAL A 9 9.31 -44.49 30.24
N CYS A 10 8.22 -45.26 30.35
CA CYS A 10 8.17 -46.45 31.20
C CYS A 10 9.17 -47.54 30.77
N ILE A 11 9.38 -47.74 29.46
CA ILE A 11 10.42 -48.67 28.96
C ILE A 11 11.81 -48.20 29.39
N LYS A 12 12.11 -46.90 29.25
CA LYS A 12 13.39 -46.30 29.67
C LYS A 12 13.61 -46.45 31.18
N PHE A 13 12.55 -46.28 31.97
CA PHE A 13 12.58 -46.50 33.42
C PHE A 13 12.91 -47.96 33.76
N CYS A 14 12.24 -48.93 33.14
CA CYS A 14 12.50 -50.36 33.37
C CYS A 14 13.92 -50.77 32.96
N PHE A 15 14.45 -50.20 31.87
CA PHE A 15 15.85 -50.40 31.46
C PHE A 15 16.83 -49.89 32.53
N LYS A 16 16.60 -48.70 33.09
CA LYS A 16 17.44 -48.14 34.17
C LYS A 16 17.37 -48.96 35.46
N LEU A 17 16.25 -49.64 35.71
CA LEU A 17 16.09 -50.57 36.84
C LEU A 17 16.75 -51.94 36.61
N GLY A 18 17.37 -52.17 35.45
CA GLY A 18 18.04 -53.44 35.13
C GLY A 18 17.09 -54.59 34.78
N LYS A 19 15.81 -54.31 34.53
CA LYS A 19 14.83 -55.32 34.10
C LYS A 19 15.09 -55.74 32.67
N THR A 20 14.81 -57.00 32.35
CA THR A 20 14.96 -57.53 30.98
C THR A 20 13.87 -56.98 30.05
N ALA A 21 14.09 -57.08 28.73
CA ALA A 21 13.11 -56.63 27.73
C ALA A 21 11.77 -57.40 27.83
N ALA A 22 11.82 -58.69 28.17
CA ALA A 22 10.64 -59.53 28.36
C ALA A 22 9.81 -59.10 29.57
N GLU A 23 10.47 -58.89 30.72
CA GLU A 23 9.83 -58.39 31.94
C GLU A 23 9.24 -56.99 31.72
N THR A 24 9.97 -56.13 31.00
CA THR A 24 9.50 -54.78 30.67
C THR A 24 8.21 -54.82 29.85
N HIS A 25 8.09 -55.73 28.89
CA HIS A 25 6.86 -55.89 28.11
C HIS A 25 5.69 -56.43 28.96
N GLN A 26 5.96 -57.38 29.85
CA GLN A 26 4.93 -57.89 30.77
C GLN A 26 4.43 -56.79 31.72
N MET A 27 5.33 -55.99 32.29
CA MET A 27 4.97 -54.85 33.15
C MET A 27 4.16 -53.79 32.38
N LEU A 28 4.53 -53.51 31.14
CA LEU A 28 3.75 -52.62 30.27
C LEU A 28 2.35 -53.18 29.98
N LYS A 29 2.23 -54.47 29.67
CA LYS A 29 0.94 -55.12 29.40
C LYS A 29 0.05 -55.13 30.65
N GLN A 30 0.63 -55.33 31.83
CA GLN A 30 -0.08 -55.26 33.09
C GLN A 30 -0.56 -53.84 33.43
N ALA A 31 0.25 -52.81 33.15
CA ALA A 31 -0.08 -51.42 33.46
C ALA A 31 -1.05 -50.77 32.44
N PHE A 32 -0.89 -51.06 31.15
CA PHE A 32 -1.60 -50.38 30.06
C PHE A 32 -2.64 -51.28 29.33
N GLY A 33 -2.71 -52.57 29.66
CA GLY A 33 -3.69 -53.51 29.12
C GLY A 33 -3.66 -53.62 27.60
N GLU A 34 -4.84 -53.61 26.97
CA GLU A 34 -5.03 -53.66 25.51
C GLU A 34 -4.45 -52.46 24.75
N ASN A 35 -4.15 -51.35 25.45
CA ASN A 35 -3.53 -50.17 24.86
C ASN A 35 -2.00 -50.18 24.97
N SER A 36 -1.40 -51.29 25.42
CA SER A 36 0.06 -51.42 25.58
C SER A 36 0.78 -51.56 24.24
N LEU A 37 2.02 -51.05 24.17
CA LEU A 37 2.92 -51.27 23.04
C LEU A 37 3.13 -52.78 22.81
N GLY A 38 2.97 -53.21 21.56
CA GLY A 38 3.22 -54.59 21.15
C GLY A 38 4.68 -55.01 21.42
N GLN A 39 4.89 -56.31 21.65
CA GLN A 39 6.17 -56.90 22.05
C GLN A 39 7.35 -56.44 21.18
N THR A 40 7.18 -56.43 19.85
CA THR A 40 8.21 -56.00 18.90
C THR A 40 8.61 -54.54 19.10
N GLN A 41 7.65 -53.65 19.37
CA GLN A 41 7.91 -52.23 19.61
C GLN A 41 8.64 -52.04 20.94
N THR A 42 8.21 -52.73 22.00
CA THR A 42 8.89 -52.69 23.30
C THR A 42 10.34 -53.13 23.19
N TYR A 43 10.62 -54.20 22.47
CA TYR A 43 11.98 -54.73 22.30
C TYR A 43 12.87 -53.81 21.47
N ASN A 44 12.32 -53.21 20.41
CA ASN A 44 13.04 -52.23 19.60
C ASN A 44 13.42 -50.99 20.41
N TRP A 45 12.51 -50.46 21.22
CA TRP A 45 12.80 -49.34 22.13
C TRP A 45 13.82 -49.72 23.21
N TYR A 46 13.68 -50.89 23.81
CA TYR A 46 14.65 -51.40 24.79
C TYR A 46 16.05 -51.53 24.17
N LYS A 47 16.17 -52.02 22.93
CA LYS A 47 17.43 -52.12 22.18
C LYS A 47 18.03 -50.73 21.89
N ARG A 48 17.20 -49.73 21.55
CA ARG A 48 17.64 -48.33 21.37
C ARG A 48 18.27 -47.76 22.65
N PHE A 49 17.64 -47.98 23.80
CA PHE A 49 18.19 -47.56 25.10
C PHE A 49 19.48 -48.32 25.47
N LYS A 50 19.57 -49.61 25.14
CA LYS A 50 20.80 -50.40 25.29
C LYS A 50 21.96 -49.87 24.43
N ASN A 51 21.65 -49.31 23.26
CA ASN A 51 22.60 -48.69 22.36
C ASN A 51 22.93 -47.22 22.72
N GLY A 52 22.49 -46.72 23.89
CA GLY A 52 22.86 -45.41 24.41
C GLY A 52 21.98 -44.23 23.97
N GLN A 53 20.90 -44.46 23.20
CA GLN A 53 19.96 -43.38 22.86
C GLN A 53 19.12 -43.01 24.09
N THR A 54 18.98 -41.72 24.41
CA THR A 54 18.20 -41.25 25.58
C THR A 54 16.90 -40.54 25.24
N LEU A 55 16.64 -40.24 23.98
CA LEU A 55 15.42 -39.57 23.52
C LEU A 55 14.24 -40.56 23.49
N THR A 56 13.09 -40.11 23.97
CA THR A 56 11.82 -40.88 23.98
C THR A 56 10.89 -40.51 22.82
N ASP A 57 11.28 -39.50 22.04
CA ASP A 57 10.54 -38.99 20.90
C ASP A 57 10.87 -39.79 19.65
N ASP A 58 9.96 -39.78 18.67
CA ASP A 58 10.29 -40.31 17.35
C ASP A 58 11.46 -39.50 16.78
N ASP A 59 12.47 -40.18 16.25
CA ASP A 59 13.52 -39.53 15.48
C ASP A 59 12.85 -38.75 14.34
N ASP A 60 13.36 -37.55 14.04
CA ASP A 60 12.93 -36.81 12.86
C ASP A 60 12.96 -37.77 11.68
N ARG A 61 11.78 -38.07 11.13
CA ARG A 61 11.70 -38.88 9.93
C ARG A 61 12.48 -38.10 8.90
N LEU A 62 13.64 -38.63 8.48
CA LEU A 62 14.28 -38.19 7.26
C LEU A 62 13.25 -38.49 6.17
N GLY A 63 12.47 -37.48 5.83
CA GLY A 63 11.56 -37.53 4.69
C GLY A 63 12.37 -38.02 3.51
N TRP A 64 11.78 -38.89 2.70
CA TRP A 64 12.40 -39.38 1.48
C TRP A 64 13.11 -38.20 0.81
N LEU A 65 14.44 -38.28 0.70
CA LEU A 65 15.27 -37.22 0.12
C LEU A 65 14.59 -36.78 -1.18
N SER A 66 14.04 -35.57 -1.18
CA SER A 66 13.24 -35.14 -2.31
C SER A 66 14.18 -34.84 -3.46
N THR A 67 14.41 -35.85 -4.29
CA THR A 67 15.41 -35.86 -5.37
C THR A 67 15.20 -34.72 -6.37
N GLY A 68 14.00 -34.13 -6.38
CA GLY A 68 13.63 -33.05 -7.29
C GLY A 68 14.06 -31.63 -6.85
N THR A 69 14.08 -31.32 -5.55
CA THR A 69 14.34 -29.94 -5.05
C THR A 69 15.79 -29.79 -4.61
N THR A 70 16.72 -30.10 -5.51
CA THR A 70 18.13 -29.76 -5.29
C THR A 70 18.33 -28.26 -5.50
N PRO A 71 19.29 -27.61 -4.79
CA PRO A 71 19.59 -26.19 -4.99
C PRO A 71 19.92 -25.84 -6.44
N GLN A 72 20.52 -26.79 -7.17
CA GLN A 72 20.84 -26.67 -8.60
C GLN A 72 19.58 -26.60 -9.46
N ASN A 73 18.58 -27.44 -9.18
CA ASN A 73 17.30 -27.41 -9.89
C ASN A 73 16.54 -26.11 -9.60
N VAL A 74 16.58 -25.61 -8.37
CA VAL A 74 15.96 -24.31 -8.00
C VAL A 74 16.59 -23.15 -8.77
N ALA A 75 17.92 -23.11 -8.86
CA ALA A 75 18.64 -22.09 -9.63
C ALA A 75 18.27 -22.14 -11.12
N ARG A 76 18.27 -23.35 -11.72
CA ARG A 76 17.89 -23.54 -13.13
C ARG A 76 16.45 -23.11 -13.43
N VAL A 77 15.50 -23.44 -12.56
CA VAL A 77 14.10 -22.97 -12.68
C VAL A 77 14.02 -21.45 -12.61
N ARG A 78 14.78 -20.82 -11.70
CA ARG A 78 14.81 -19.36 -11.55
C ARG A 78 15.36 -18.67 -12.79
N ASP A 79 16.45 -19.18 -13.35
CA ASP A 79 17.12 -18.58 -14.51
C ASP A 79 16.23 -18.65 -15.76
N LEU A 80 15.55 -19.78 -16.00
CA LEU A 80 14.63 -19.92 -17.13
C LEU A 80 13.44 -18.94 -17.05
N ILE A 81 12.91 -18.67 -15.86
CA ILE A 81 11.78 -17.74 -15.68
C ILE A 81 12.22 -16.28 -15.83
N LEU A 82 13.44 -15.95 -15.44
CA LEU A 82 13.99 -14.61 -15.65
C LEU A 82 14.18 -14.32 -17.14
N GLN A 83 14.49 -15.34 -17.94
CA GLN A 83 14.58 -15.23 -19.40
C GLN A 83 13.21 -15.08 -20.05
N ASP A 84 12.24 -15.94 -19.71
CA ASP A 84 10.85 -15.79 -20.16
C ASP A 84 9.83 -16.09 -19.06
N ARG A 85 9.10 -15.05 -18.66
CA ARG A 85 8.08 -15.11 -17.61
C ARG A 85 6.76 -15.75 -18.07
N ARG A 86 6.64 -16.10 -19.35
CA ARG A 86 5.43 -16.72 -19.92
C ARG A 86 5.48 -18.24 -19.98
N LEU A 87 6.63 -18.84 -19.64
CA LEU A 87 6.81 -20.29 -19.64
C LEU A 87 5.79 -20.98 -18.75
N THR A 88 5.20 -22.06 -19.26
CA THR A 88 4.31 -22.89 -18.46
C THR A 88 5.11 -23.82 -17.56
N ILE A 89 4.47 -24.35 -16.51
CA ILE A 89 5.08 -25.36 -15.64
C ILE A 89 5.48 -26.59 -16.48
N GLN A 90 4.71 -26.94 -17.50
CA GLN A 90 5.02 -28.06 -18.39
C GLN A 90 6.28 -27.81 -19.22
N ASP A 91 6.46 -26.59 -19.74
CA ASP A 91 7.67 -26.23 -20.50
C ASP A 91 8.92 -26.31 -19.62
N LEU A 92 8.81 -25.85 -18.37
CA LEU A 92 9.89 -25.98 -17.38
C LEU A 92 10.21 -27.45 -17.08
N CYS A 93 9.19 -28.31 -16.95
CA CYS A 93 9.39 -29.75 -16.72
C CYS A 93 10.12 -30.41 -17.88
N ASN A 94 9.70 -30.12 -19.11
CA ASN A 94 10.28 -30.71 -20.32
C ASN A 94 11.72 -30.22 -20.53
N THR A 95 11.99 -28.95 -20.24
CA THR A 95 13.33 -28.36 -20.42
C THR A 95 14.32 -28.87 -19.38
N LEU A 96 13.88 -29.03 -18.13
CA LEU A 96 14.75 -29.41 -17.01
C LEU A 96 14.73 -30.91 -16.68
N GLY A 97 13.82 -31.69 -17.28
CA GLY A 97 13.63 -33.10 -16.97
C GLY A 97 13.10 -33.34 -15.54
N ILE A 98 12.40 -32.36 -14.97
CA ILE A 98 11.89 -32.40 -13.59
C ILE A 98 10.39 -32.71 -13.60
N SER A 99 9.90 -33.42 -12.58
CA SER A 99 8.47 -33.72 -12.45
C SER A 99 7.64 -32.46 -12.18
N TYR A 100 6.41 -32.45 -12.70
CA TYR A 100 5.46 -31.32 -12.55
C TYR A 100 5.29 -30.86 -11.11
N GLY A 101 5.06 -31.78 -10.18
CA GLY A 101 4.87 -31.46 -8.76
C GLY A 101 6.12 -30.83 -8.13
N THR A 102 7.31 -31.22 -8.58
CA THR A 102 8.56 -30.61 -8.11
C THR A 102 8.69 -29.18 -8.64
N CYS A 103 8.47 -28.96 -9.94
CA CYS A 103 8.49 -27.62 -10.52
C CYS A 103 7.47 -26.70 -9.85
N GLN A 104 6.25 -27.18 -9.64
CA GLN A 104 5.21 -26.42 -8.93
C GLN A 104 5.66 -26.02 -7.53
N ARG A 105 6.22 -26.96 -6.75
CA ARG A 105 6.70 -26.70 -5.40
C ARG A 105 7.85 -25.71 -5.36
N ILE A 106 8.82 -25.84 -6.27
CA ILE A 106 9.92 -24.87 -6.40
C ILE A 106 9.37 -23.47 -6.66
N LEU A 107 8.37 -23.32 -7.54
CA LEU A 107 7.78 -22.03 -7.85
C LEU A 107 7.02 -21.42 -6.66
N SER A 108 6.22 -22.22 -5.96
CA SER A 108 5.34 -21.72 -4.90
C SER A 108 6.01 -21.60 -3.54
N GLU A 109 6.86 -22.56 -3.15
CA GLU A 109 7.43 -22.66 -1.79
C GLU A 109 8.85 -22.09 -1.72
N GLU A 110 9.72 -22.41 -2.70
CA GLU A 110 11.12 -21.94 -2.69
C GLU A 110 11.26 -20.52 -3.27
N LEU A 111 10.62 -20.26 -4.42
CA LEU A 111 10.70 -18.97 -5.13
C LEU A 111 9.57 -17.99 -4.80
N ASN A 112 8.51 -18.43 -4.10
CA ASN A 112 7.35 -17.62 -3.71
C ASN A 112 6.64 -16.88 -4.86
N MET A 113 6.61 -17.46 -6.06
CA MET A 113 5.99 -16.87 -7.25
C MET A 113 4.51 -17.24 -7.39
N ARG A 114 3.72 -16.31 -7.96
CA ARG A 114 2.28 -16.51 -8.25
C ARG A 114 1.96 -16.25 -9.72
N ARG A 115 1.04 -17.03 -10.28
CA ARG A 115 0.55 -16.84 -11.66
C ARG A 115 -0.36 -15.61 -11.74
N ILE A 116 -0.08 -14.75 -12.72
CA ILE A 116 -0.90 -13.58 -13.04
C ILE A 116 -1.49 -13.79 -14.44
N ALA A 117 -2.79 -13.54 -14.60
CA ALA A 117 -3.45 -13.65 -15.90
C ALA A 117 -3.06 -12.48 -16.82
N ALA A 118 -2.55 -12.79 -18.02
CA ALA A 118 -2.32 -11.80 -19.06
C ALA A 118 -3.67 -11.29 -19.60
N LYS A 119 -3.81 -9.97 -19.77
CA LYS A 119 -4.97 -9.38 -20.46
C LYS A 119 -4.76 -9.51 -21.97
N PHE A 120 -5.75 -10.04 -22.69
CA PHE A 120 -5.66 -10.25 -24.15
C PHE A 120 -5.45 -8.94 -24.90
N VAL A 121 -4.42 -8.92 -25.76
CA VAL A 121 -4.17 -7.85 -26.73
C VAL A 121 -4.21 -8.48 -28.13
N PRO A 122 -5.29 -8.32 -28.90
CA PRO A 122 -5.57 -9.14 -30.09
C PRO A 122 -4.56 -9.05 -31.26
N ARG A 123 -3.64 -8.07 -31.28
CA ARG A 123 -2.50 -8.00 -32.24
C ARG A 123 -1.34 -7.23 -31.62
N LEU A 124 -0.10 -7.61 -31.94
CA LEU A 124 1.09 -6.81 -31.67
C LEU A 124 1.00 -5.54 -32.53
N LEU A 125 0.73 -4.43 -31.86
CA LEU A 125 0.52 -3.13 -32.48
C LEU A 125 1.86 -2.49 -32.85
N GLN A 126 2.00 -2.07 -34.11
CA GLN A 126 3.04 -1.11 -34.49
C GLN A 126 2.81 0.23 -33.77
N ASN A 127 3.85 1.04 -33.58
CA ASN A 127 3.76 2.28 -32.79
C ASN A 127 2.71 3.24 -33.34
N GLU A 128 2.62 3.35 -34.66
CA GLU A 128 1.60 4.13 -35.36
C GLU A 128 0.19 3.58 -35.08
N GLN A 129 0.01 2.26 -35.08
CA GLN A 129 -1.27 1.64 -34.74
C GLN A 129 -1.66 1.86 -33.28
N LYS A 130 -0.69 2.00 -32.35
CA LYS A 130 -0.97 2.36 -30.95
C LYS A 130 -1.46 3.80 -30.84
N GLN A 131 -0.82 4.72 -31.56
CA GLN A 131 -1.22 6.13 -31.62
C GLN A 131 -2.60 6.28 -32.26
N HIS A 132 -2.84 5.60 -33.39
CA HIS A 132 -4.14 5.60 -34.06
C HIS A 132 -5.24 5.03 -33.15
N ARG A 133 -4.99 3.92 -32.44
CA ARG A 133 -5.99 3.38 -31.48
C ARG A 133 -6.24 4.33 -30.30
N LEU A 134 -5.22 5.07 -29.86
CA LEU A 134 -5.37 6.09 -28.82
C LEU A 134 -6.23 7.25 -29.34
N GLU A 135 -5.97 7.73 -30.55
CA GLU A 135 -6.73 8.79 -31.21
C GLU A 135 -8.17 8.36 -31.49
N GLU A 136 -8.40 7.16 -32.02
CA GLU A 136 -9.74 6.60 -32.24
C GLU A 136 -10.51 6.43 -30.92
N PHE A 137 -9.84 5.97 -29.86
CA PHE A 137 -10.46 5.86 -28.54
C PHE A 137 -10.87 7.23 -28.00
N LEU A 138 -10.00 8.24 -28.16
CA LEU A 138 -10.27 9.61 -27.75
C LEU A 138 -11.42 10.22 -28.57
N ALA A 139 -11.40 10.08 -29.90
CA ALA A 139 -12.45 10.54 -30.80
C ALA A 139 -13.80 9.85 -30.54
N LYS A 140 -13.82 8.52 -30.38
CA LYS A 140 -15.03 7.72 -30.11
C LYS A 140 -15.67 8.08 -28.77
N ASN A 141 -14.85 8.38 -27.76
CA ASN A 141 -15.34 8.85 -26.47
C ASN A 141 -15.57 10.38 -26.44
N LYS A 142 -15.47 11.06 -27.59
CA LYS A 142 -15.57 12.52 -27.75
C LYS A 142 -14.64 13.29 -26.80
N MET A 143 -13.51 12.69 -26.47
CA MET A 143 -12.45 13.27 -25.67
C MET A 143 -11.54 14.05 -26.62
N THR A 144 -11.57 15.37 -26.52
CA THR A 144 -10.56 16.22 -27.16
C THR A 144 -9.19 15.85 -26.59
N VAL A 145 -8.22 15.58 -27.44
CA VAL A 145 -6.81 15.48 -27.01
C VAL A 145 -6.37 16.90 -26.68
N VAL A 146 -6.61 17.30 -25.44
CA VAL A 146 -6.14 18.58 -24.94
C VAL A 146 -4.60 18.48 -24.95
N PRO A 147 -3.88 19.34 -25.69
CA PRO A 147 -2.42 19.40 -25.53
C PRO A 147 -2.16 19.55 -24.05
N HIS A 148 -1.33 18.65 -23.50
CA HIS A 148 -1.18 18.48 -22.06
C HIS A 148 -1.16 19.86 -21.41
N PRO A 149 -2.16 20.18 -20.55
CA PRO A 149 -2.19 21.49 -19.94
C PRO A 149 -0.83 21.66 -19.26
N PRO A 150 -0.26 22.88 -19.25
CA PRO A 150 1.07 23.16 -18.70
C PRO A 150 1.10 23.02 -17.16
N TYR A 151 0.43 22.04 -16.60
CA TYR A 151 0.15 21.77 -15.20
C TYR A 151 0.59 20.36 -14.79
N SER A 152 1.23 19.58 -15.66
CA SER A 152 2.00 18.40 -15.21
C SER A 152 3.11 18.88 -14.27
N PRO A 153 3.11 18.50 -12.97
CA PRO A 153 4.08 18.98 -11.97
C PRO A 153 5.54 18.67 -12.33
N ASP A 154 5.74 17.67 -13.16
CA ASP A 154 7.05 17.09 -13.46
C ASP A 154 7.85 17.90 -14.49
N LEU A 155 7.25 18.94 -15.12
CA LEU A 155 7.82 19.66 -16.27
C LEU A 155 7.69 21.20 -16.23
N ARG A 156 7.22 21.81 -15.13
CA ARG A 156 7.11 23.28 -15.01
C ARG A 156 7.68 23.78 -13.68
N ASN A 157 8.26 24.99 -13.69
CA ASN A 157 8.56 25.78 -12.49
C ASN A 157 7.26 26.10 -11.73
N THR A 158 6.70 25.11 -11.05
CA THR A 158 5.48 25.23 -10.26
C THR A 158 5.87 25.58 -8.83
N TYR A 159 5.45 26.77 -8.40
CA TYR A 159 5.63 27.18 -7.01
C TYR A 159 4.61 26.47 -6.12
N VAL A 160 5.03 26.11 -4.91
CA VAL A 160 4.23 25.41 -3.92
C VAL A 160 3.86 26.40 -2.82
N CYS A 161 2.61 26.36 -2.38
CA CYS A 161 2.16 27.03 -1.15
C CYS A 161 1.10 26.17 -0.47
N GLY A 162 1.31 25.82 0.79
CA GLY A 162 0.38 24.95 1.51
C GLY A 162 0.68 24.85 2.99
N THR A 163 -0.14 24.08 3.69
CA THR A 163 0.10 23.75 5.09
C THR A 163 1.21 22.71 5.22
N PHE A 164 2.00 22.85 6.28
CA PHE A 164 3.13 21.98 6.55
C PHE A 164 3.00 21.34 7.93
N ARG A 165 3.25 20.03 8.01
CA ARG A 165 3.27 19.32 9.29
C ARG A 165 4.71 19.26 9.82
N MET A 166 4.90 19.73 11.06
CA MET A 166 6.24 19.88 11.66
C MET A 166 6.93 18.54 12.00
N ASP A 167 6.19 17.43 11.99
CA ASP A 167 6.70 16.08 12.18
C ASP A 167 7.44 15.55 10.93
N ARG A 168 7.24 16.16 9.76
CA ARG A 168 7.82 15.72 8.48
C ARG A 168 9.05 16.54 8.07
N GLY A 169 10.12 16.48 8.88
CA GLY A 169 11.42 17.06 8.52
C GLY A 169 11.58 18.56 8.76
N ALA A 170 10.82 19.15 9.69
CA ALA A 170 11.01 20.56 10.06
C ALA A 170 12.37 20.76 10.77
N PRO A 171 13.09 21.87 10.49
CA PRO A 171 14.33 22.23 11.17
C PRO A 171 14.18 22.26 12.69
N LYS A 172 15.20 21.80 13.44
CA LYS A 172 15.18 21.78 14.91
C LYS A 172 15.08 23.20 15.49
N GLU A 173 15.85 24.14 14.94
CA GLU A 173 15.84 25.56 15.31
C GLU A 173 14.41 26.14 15.30
N LEU A 174 13.68 25.92 14.21
CA LEU A 174 12.30 26.39 14.08
C LEU A 174 11.35 25.73 15.10
N LYS A 175 11.60 24.48 15.51
CA LYS A 175 10.77 23.81 16.53
C LYS A 175 10.95 24.46 17.90
N ASP A 176 12.15 24.91 18.22
CA ASP A 176 12.44 25.57 19.49
C ASP A 176 11.91 27.01 19.50
N ASP A 177 12.05 27.75 18.39
CA ASP A 177 11.47 29.08 18.23
C ASP A 177 9.94 29.10 18.38
N VAL A 178 9.27 28.06 17.86
CA VAL A 178 7.80 27.94 17.93
C VAL A 178 7.30 27.75 19.38
N LYS A 179 8.10 27.15 20.27
CA LYS A 179 7.74 27.00 21.69
C LYS A 179 7.69 28.35 22.42
N ILE A 180 8.58 29.27 22.05
CA ILE A 180 8.73 30.59 22.69
C ILE A 180 7.83 31.65 22.02
N LEU A 181 7.22 31.32 20.88
CA LEU A 181 6.48 32.27 20.05
C LEU A 181 5.20 32.82 20.72
N LYS A 182 5.17 34.13 20.93
CA LYS A 182 4.01 34.89 21.45
C LYS A 182 2.91 35.04 20.39
N LYS A 183 1.66 35.20 20.84
CA LYS A 183 0.51 35.45 19.96
C LYS A 183 0.73 36.69 19.08
N GLY A 184 0.39 36.57 17.80
CA GLY A 184 0.56 37.59 16.76
C GLY A 184 1.94 37.60 16.10
N LYS A 185 2.95 36.93 16.68
CA LYS A 185 4.29 36.83 16.09
C LYS A 185 4.39 35.67 15.12
N SER A 186 5.37 35.75 14.22
CA SER A 186 5.74 34.68 13.29
C SER A 186 7.21 34.31 13.43
N ALA A 187 7.50 33.02 13.36
CA ALA A 187 8.84 32.47 13.18
C ALA A 187 8.96 31.93 11.74
N PHE A 188 10.14 32.00 11.15
CA PHE A 188 10.38 31.45 9.82
C PHE A 188 11.76 30.82 9.73
N SER A 189 11.89 29.81 8.87
CA SER A 189 13.15 29.22 8.49
C SER A 189 13.15 29.06 6.97
N ARG A 190 14.26 29.42 6.34
CA ARG A 190 14.40 29.39 4.88
C ARG A 190 15.62 28.59 4.51
N ASN A 191 15.43 27.62 3.61
CA ASN A 191 16.51 26.89 2.97
C ASN A 191 16.39 27.07 1.46
N GLY A 192 17.26 27.90 0.88
CA GLY A 192 17.22 28.26 -0.54
C GLY A 192 15.89 28.90 -0.95
N GLN A 193 15.17 28.25 -1.86
CA GLN A 193 13.86 28.70 -2.35
C GLN A 193 12.69 28.29 -1.45
N VAL A 194 12.89 27.39 -0.49
CA VAL A 194 11.82 26.89 0.38
C VAL A 194 11.77 27.72 1.66
N LEU A 195 10.62 28.35 1.89
CA LEU A 195 10.29 29.07 3.10
C LEU A 195 9.29 28.26 3.92
N ILE A 196 9.63 28.01 5.19
CA ILE A 196 8.69 27.52 6.20
C ILE A 196 8.39 28.67 7.14
N GLN A 197 7.11 28.98 7.33
CA GLN A 197 6.66 30.06 8.19
C GLN A 197 5.58 29.57 9.16
N VAL A 198 5.77 29.89 10.44
CA VAL A 198 4.84 29.56 11.51
C VAL A 198 4.32 30.84 12.13
N TRP A 199 2.99 30.96 12.25
CA TRP A 199 2.33 32.11 12.86
C TRP A 199 1.43 31.65 14.00
N ARG A 200 1.59 32.26 15.17
CA ARG A 200 0.83 31.94 16.38
C ARG A 200 -0.36 32.89 16.50
N ASP A 201 -1.57 32.41 16.27
CA ASP A 201 -2.81 33.13 16.63
C ASP A 201 -3.49 32.46 17.83
N LYS A 202 -4.71 31.90 17.68
CA LYS A 202 -5.31 31.00 18.69
C LYS A 202 -4.62 29.62 18.71
N ARG A 203 -4.11 29.19 17.56
CA ARG A 203 -3.33 27.96 17.34
C ARG A 203 -2.20 28.26 16.35
N ASP A 204 -1.23 27.36 16.28
CA ASP A 204 -0.10 27.48 15.35
C ASP A 204 -0.54 27.18 13.93
N VAL A 205 -0.40 28.17 13.06
CA VAL A 205 -0.56 28.00 11.61
C VAL A 205 0.82 27.81 11.01
N LYS A 206 1.05 26.62 10.44
CA LYS A 206 2.33 26.20 9.87
C LYS A 206 2.18 26.10 8.35
N LEU A 207 3.00 26.85 7.62
CA LEU A 207 2.93 26.96 6.17
C LEU A 207 4.30 26.72 5.55
N ILE A 208 4.29 26.13 4.35
CA ILE A 208 5.44 25.98 3.48
C ILE A 208 5.13 26.68 2.16
N SER A 209 6.10 27.40 1.64
CA SER A 209 5.96 28.16 0.40
C SER A 209 7.30 28.25 -0.34
N THR A 210 7.25 28.21 -1.68
CA THR A 210 8.41 28.51 -2.53
C THR A 210 8.30 29.83 -3.31
N LEU A 211 7.13 30.50 -3.29
CA LEU A 211 6.94 31.79 -3.98
C LEU A 211 7.10 33.02 -3.06
N HIS A 212 6.73 32.90 -1.79
CA HIS A 212 6.61 34.05 -0.91
C HIS A 212 7.93 34.41 -0.21
N THR A 213 8.05 35.68 0.17
CA THR A 213 9.06 36.17 1.12
C THR A 213 8.46 36.19 2.53
N ALA A 214 9.29 36.19 3.58
CA ALA A 214 8.87 36.25 4.99
C ALA A 214 8.27 37.62 5.42
N LYS A 215 7.45 38.23 4.56
CA LYS A 215 6.80 39.51 4.80
C LYS A 215 5.55 39.33 5.66
N ILE A 216 5.38 40.22 6.62
CA ILE A 216 4.18 40.35 7.45
C ILE A 216 3.36 41.49 6.87
N VAL A 217 2.08 41.23 6.58
CA VAL A 217 1.16 42.17 5.96
C VAL A 217 -0.01 42.44 6.91
N GLU A 218 -0.50 43.68 6.92
CA GLU A 218 -1.71 44.03 7.63
C GLU A 218 -2.94 43.40 6.96
N SER A 219 -3.72 42.67 7.75
CA SER A 219 -4.99 42.12 7.29
C SER A 219 -6.09 43.19 7.33
N ALA A 220 -7.01 43.15 6.36
CA ALA A 220 -8.25 43.93 6.38
C ALA A 220 -9.17 43.58 7.57
N LYS A 221 -8.91 42.44 8.24
CA LYS A 221 -9.68 42.02 9.43
C LYS A 221 -9.17 42.74 10.68
N LYS A 222 -10.12 43.36 11.40
CA LYS A 222 -9.90 43.93 12.72
C LYS A 222 -10.20 42.91 13.82
N ASN A 223 -9.46 42.98 14.92
CA ASN A 223 -9.79 42.27 16.15
C ASN A 223 -11.05 42.86 16.79
N ARG A 224 -11.59 42.15 17.80
CA ARG A 224 -12.68 42.63 18.65
C ARG A 224 -12.39 43.99 19.33
N LYS A 225 -11.10 44.35 19.44
CA LYS A 225 -10.60 45.64 19.96
C LYS A 225 -10.40 46.72 18.88
N GLY A 226 -10.76 46.47 17.61
CA GLY A 226 -10.61 47.44 16.51
C GLY A 226 -9.23 47.50 15.85
N GLU A 227 -8.21 46.88 16.43
CA GLU A 227 -6.85 46.80 15.89
C GLU A 227 -6.75 45.90 14.65
N ARG A 228 -5.91 46.27 13.66
CA ARG A 228 -5.67 45.47 12.46
C ARG A 228 -4.77 44.27 12.77
N ILE A 229 -5.14 43.10 12.27
CA ILE A 229 -4.37 41.86 12.51
C ILE A 229 -3.18 41.81 11.57
N CYS A 230 -1.96 41.83 12.10
CA CYS A 230 -0.75 41.57 11.32
C CYS A 230 -0.59 40.06 11.10
N ARG A 231 -0.50 39.62 9.84
CA ARG A 231 -0.35 38.21 9.48
C ARG A 231 0.59 38.04 8.29
N PRO A 232 1.28 36.91 8.16
CA PRO A 232 2.09 36.63 6.98
C PRO A 232 1.32 36.70 5.66
N GLU A 233 1.99 37.21 4.63
CA GLU A 233 1.48 37.28 3.24
C GLU A 233 1.03 35.89 2.74
N VAL A 234 1.82 34.86 3.04
CA VAL A 234 1.55 33.45 2.70
C VAL A 234 0.15 32.99 3.14
N ILE A 235 -0.31 33.45 4.32
CA ILE A 235 -1.65 33.09 4.83
C ILE A 235 -2.74 33.76 3.99
N GLY A 236 -2.49 34.96 3.46
CA GLY A 236 -3.36 35.67 2.53
C GLY A 236 -3.66 34.82 1.31
N ASP A 237 -2.61 34.48 0.59
CA ASP A 237 -2.71 33.75 -0.67
C ASP A 237 -3.18 32.33 -0.46
N TYR A 238 -2.70 31.63 0.57
CA TYR A 238 -3.22 30.32 0.93
C TYR A 238 -4.73 30.35 1.17
N ASN A 239 -5.25 31.32 1.93
CA ASN A 239 -6.69 31.40 2.18
C ASN A 239 -7.52 31.82 0.95
N LYS A 240 -6.92 32.57 0.02
CA LYS A 240 -7.55 32.98 -1.24
C LYS A 240 -7.73 31.77 -2.16
N TYR A 241 -6.70 30.94 -2.30
CA TYR A 241 -6.68 29.85 -3.30
C TYR A 241 -7.10 28.48 -2.76
N LYS A 242 -7.00 28.21 -1.45
CA LYS A 242 -7.35 26.88 -0.89
C LYS A 242 -8.83 26.51 -0.99
N ARG A 243 -9.72 27.50 -1.17
CA ARG A 243 -11.18 27.31 -1.10
C ARG A 243 -11.78 26.60 -2.31
N GLY A 244 -11.01 26.38 -3.38
CA GLY A 244 -11.54 25.85 -4.64
C GLY A 244 -12.22 24.48 -4.49
N VAL A 245 -11.49 23.50 -3.96
CA VAL A 245 -11.98 22.12 -3.80
C VAL A 245 -13.11 22.06 -2.76
N ASP A 246 -12.90 22.65 -1.58
CA ASP A 246 -13.91 22.68 -0.51
C ASP A 246 -15.23 23.30 -0.99
N ARG A 247 -15.18 24.34 -1.82
CA ARG A 247 -16.37 24.99 -2.36
C ARG A 247 -17.08 24.12 -3.39
N ALA A 248 -16.34 23.41 -4.23
CA ALA A 248 -16.91 22.45 -5.16
C ALA A 248 -17.62 21.32 -4.40
N ASP A 249 -16.96 20.72 -3.41
CA ASP A 249 -17.53 19.68 -2.54
C ASP A 249 -18.78 20.19 -1.80
N GLN A 250 -18.75 21.42 -1.32
CA GLN A 250 -19.91 22.04 -0.70
C GLN A 250 -21.09 22.17 -1.67
N LEU A 251 -20.84 22.57 -2.92
CA LEU A 251 -21.90 22.69 -3.94
C LEU A 251 -22.46 21.32 -4.33
N LEU A 252 -21.63 20.28 -4.40
CA LEU A 252 -22.05 18.90 -4.62
C LEU A 252 -22.94 18.40 -3.47
N HIS A 253 -22.64 18.80 -2.24
CA HIS A 253 -23.42 18.40 -1.07
C HIS A 253 -24.81 19.02 -1.03
N TYR A 254 -24.98 20.27 -1.47
CA TYR A 254 -26.29 20.94 -1.50
C TYR A 254 -27.26 20.31 -2.50
N TYR A 255 -26.75 19.76 -3.61
CA TYR A 255 -27.56 19.16 -4.67
C TYR A 255 -27.15 17.71 -4.95
N PRO A 256 -27.39 16.77 -4.02
CA PRO A 256 -26.96 15.40 -4.16
C PRO A 256 -27.88 14.66 -5.16
N CYS A 257 -27.36 14.32 -6.33
CA CYS A 257 -28.02 13.36 -7.23
C CYS A 257 -27.74 11.89 -6.86
N SER A 258 -26.87 11.65 -5.88
CA SER A 258 -26.44 10.31 -5.44
C SER A 258 -27.56 9.59 -4.70
N ARG A 259 -27.84 8.33 -5.07
CA ARG A 259 -28.82 7.46 -4.38
C ARG A 259 -28.11 6.32 -3.63
N LYS A 260 -28.75 5.81 -2.56
CA LYS A 260 -28.23 4.63 -1.83
C LYS A 260 -28.12 3.46 -2.80
N THR A 261 -26.93 2.88 -2.94
CA THR A 261 -26.69 1.75 -3.83
C THR A 261 -25.50 0.92 -3.34
N VAL A 262 -25.58 -0.40 -3.53
CA VAL A 262 -24.52 -1.35 -3.19
C VAL A 262 -23.45 -1.48 -4.29
N LYS A 263 -23.77 -1.10 -5.54
CA LYS A 263 -22.85 -1.20 -6.68
C LYS A 263 -22.03 0.09 -6.78
N TRP A 264 -20.71 0.00 -6.53
CA TRP A 264 -19.81 1.16 -6.54
C TRP A 264 -19.76 1.88 -7.90
N THR A 265 -19.95 1.16 -9.02
CA THR A 265 -19.96 1.73 -10.38
C THR A 265 -21.05 2.78 -10.55
N LYS A 266 -22.23 2.55 -9.97
CA LYS A 266 -23.33 3.53 -10.00
C LYS A 266 -22.97 4.80 -9.24
N LYS A 267 -22.27 4.69 -8.11
CA LYS A 267 -21.79 5.84 -7.33
C LYS A 267 -20.80 6.69 -8.13
N LEU A 268 -19.91 6.06 -8.90
CA LEU A 268 -18.98 6.76 -9.79
C LEU A 268 -19.73 7.52 -10.90
N VAL A 269 -20.71 6.88 -11.56
CA VAL A 269 -21.50 7.53 -12.63
C VAL A 269 -22.25 8.77 -12.09
N PHE A 270 -22.91 8.66 -10.93
CA PHE A 270 -23.59 9.80 -10.32
C PHE A 270 -22.62 10.92 -9.91
N PHE A 271 -21.43 10.57 -9.41
CA PHE A 271 -20.41 11.56 -9.11
C PHE A 271 -19.94 12.32 -10.36
N LEU A 272 -19.66 11.60 -11.46
CA LEU A 272 -19.25 12.22 -12.73
C LEU A 272 -20.35 13.13 -13.29
N LEU A 273 -21.63 12.73 -13.19
CA LEU A 273 -22.76 13.55 -13.61
C LEU A 273 -22.84 14.86 -12.80
N GLN A 274 -22.65 14.81 -11.48
CA GLN A 274 -22.65 16.00 -10.62
C GLN A 274 -21.48 16.93 -10.94
N MET A 275 -20.29 16.37 -11.15
CA MET A 275 -19.12 17.14 -11.56
C MET A 275 -19.33 17.82 -12.91
N ALA A 276 -19.95 17.13 -13.88
CA ALA A 276 -20.30 17.71 -15.17
C ALA A 276 -21.30 18.86 -15.03
N ALA A 277 -22.35 18.69 -14.22
CA ALA A 277 -23.33 19.74 -13.95
C ALA A 277 -22.69 20.97 -13.27
N LEU A 278 -21.83 20.75 -12.27
CA LEU A 278 -21.10 21.82 -11.59
C LEU A 278 -20.15 22.57 -12.54
N ASN A 279 -19.42 21.84 -13.38
CA ASN A 279 -18.52 22.43 -14.38
C ASN A 279 -19.29 23.24 -15.41
N SER A 280 -20.42 22.72 -15.91
CA SER A 280 -21.32 23.42 -16.84
C SER A 280 -21.84 24.72 -16.21
N PHE A 281 -22.33 24.66 -14.98
CA PHE A 281 -22.79 25.85 -14.24
C PHE A 281 -21.65 26.87 -14.03
N THR A 282 -20.46 26.41 -13.69
CA THR A 282 -19.28 27.27 -13.50
C THR A 282 -18.87 27.95 -14.81
N GLN A 283 -18.94 27.25 -15.94
CA GLN A 283 -18.68 27.84 -17.26
C GLN A 283 -19.75 28.86 -17.63
N GLN A 284 -21.02 28.51 -17.44
CA GLN A 284 -22.13 29.41 -17.77
C GLN A 284 -22.09 30.70 -16.94
N THR A 285 -21.81 30.60 -15.63
CA THR A 285 -21.66 31.79 -14.77
C THR A 285 -20.46 32.66 -15.13
N LYS A 286 -19.37 32.09 -15.66
CA LYS A 286 -18.24 32.86 -16.20
C LYS A 286 -18.65 33.62 -17.46
N ASN A 287 -19.28 32.94 -18.41
CA ASN A 287 -19.73 33.54 -19.67
C ASN A 287 -20.76 34.66 -19.44
N THR A 288 -21.71 34.48 -18.51
CA THR A 288 -22.68 35.53 -18.17
C THR A 288 -22.02 36.74 -17.52
N ARG A 289 -20.98 36.54 -16.69
CA ARG A 289 -20.23 37.64 -16.06
C ARG A 289 -19.39 38.43 -17.06
N GLU A 290 -18.77 37.75 -18.03
CA GLU A 290 -18.03 38.38 -19.12
C GLU A 290 -18.99 39.19 -20.00
N ASN A 291 -20.15 38.65 -20.35
CA ASN A 291 -21.19 39.37 -21.10
C ASN A 291 -21.77 40.58 -20.35
N THR A 292 -21.81 40.58 -19.01
CA THR A 292 -22.23 41.76 -18.23
C THR A 292 -21.17 42.87 -18.15
N ASN A 293 -19.89 42.54 -18.30
CA ASN A 293 -18.81 43.54 -18.41
C ASN A 293 -18.73 44.15 -19.82
N SER A 294 -19.28 43.47 -20.83
CA SER A 294 -19.49 43.98 -22.19
C SER A 294 -20.93 44.45 -22.40
N LYS A 295 -21.57 45.07 -21.40
CA LYS A 295 -22.83 45.79 -21.62
C LYS A 295 -22.58 46.96 -22.57
N ILE A 296 -22.82 46.71 -23.86
CA ILE A 296 -23.09 47.75 -24.85
C ILE A 296 -24.33 48.51 -24.33
N LEU A 297 -24.11 49.74 -23.89
CA LEU A 297 -25.16 50.70 -23.63
C LEU A 297 -25.84 50.99 -24.97
N TYR A 298 -26.99 50.38 -25.22
CA TYR A 298 -27.89 50.90 -26.26
C TYR A 298 -28.63 52.10 -25.66
N TRP A 299 -28.31 53.29 -26.18
CA TRP A 299 -29.21 54.42 -26.12
C TRP A 299 -30.34 54.16 -27.11
N THR A 300 -31.58 54.22 -26.66
CA THR A 300 -32.75 54.35 -27.54
C THR A 300 -33.42 55.68 -27.24
N VAL A 301 -33.82 56.36 -28.32
CA VAL A 301 -34.53 57.65 -28.37
C VAL A 301 -35.86 57.58 -27.61
#